data_AF-A0A0F7JWS9-F1
#
_entry.id   AF-A0A0F7JWS9-F1
#
_cell.length_a   1.000
_cell.length_b   1.000
_cell.length_c   1.000
_cell.angle_alpha   90.00
_cell.angle_beta   90.00
_cell.angle_gamma   90.00
#
_symmetry.space_group_name_H-M   'P 1'
#
loop_
_entity.id
_entity.type
_entity.pdbx_description
1 polymer ?
#
loop_
_entity_poly.entity_id
_entity_poly.type
_entity_poly.pdbx_seq_one_letter_code
_entity_poly.pdbx_strand_id
1 'polypeptide(L)'
;MTITLRQTSGQPGRIDLRGITPDRLAGLPLPAIEQLQVSVDHRPVTLAACFQIEGDPSDEALIIEPGDSQIDYVGAGMASGTITLSGNAGHYAGAAMAGGKLLIQGSAGDFTGSAMQGGELIVTGSVGNATGAPVGGGMRGQSGGVIQVQGSAGDRTGECQRRGLVIIEGDAGNLTGYRMIAGTIYIAGKTGEQTGLGMRRGTILLNRRPEPLPVTINHNGTLPLTFLNLLTRQLRHYLGDKTPALTPATPVNRFVGDLACSGLGEIIVLE
;
A
#
# COMPACT_ATOMS: atom_id res chain seq x y z
N MET A 1 2.40 28.83 -1.00
CA MET A 1 1.68 28.22 0.14
C MET A 1 1.09 26.94 -0.40
N THR A 2 1.31 25.78 0.21
CA THR A 2 0.78 24.51 -0.29
C THR A 2 -0.74 24.50 -0.40
N ILE A 3 -1.30 23.89 -1.46
CA ILE A 3 -2.75 23.80 -1.62
C ILE A 3 -3.37 22.85 -0.58
N THR A 4 -4.47 23.29 0.03
CA THR A 4 -5.18 22.58 1.10
C THR A 4 -6.66 22.43 0.76
N LEU A 5 -7.18 21.21 0.92
CA LEU A 5 -8.59 20.87 0.80
C LEU A 5 -9.15 20.54 2.18
N ARG A 6 -9.95 21.45 2.74
CA ARG A 6 -10.61 21.25 4.04
C ARG A 6 -12.06 20.86 3.82
N GLN A 7 -12.45 19.66 4.22
CA GLN A 7 -13.82 19.20 3.98
C GLN A 7 -14.82 20.08 4.73
N THR A 8 -15.85 20.57 4.01
CA THR A 8 -16.93 21.34 4.64
C THR A 8 -17.94 20.40 5.31
N SER A 9 -18.29 20.68 6.57
CA SER A 9 -19.28 19.93 7.34
C SER A 9 -20.67 19.96 6.69
N GLY A 10 -21.36 18.82 6.60
CA GLY A 10 -22.79 18.76 6.21
C GLY A 10 -23.16 17.90 5.00
N GLN A 11 -22.19 17.24 4.34
CA GLN A 11 -22.48 16.29 3.26
C GLN A 11 -22.23 14.84 3.71
N PRO A 12 -23.23 14.13 4.25
CA PRO A 12 -23.11 12.70 4.48
C PRO A 12 -23.01 12.00 3.12
N GLY A 13 -21.96 11.19 2.93
CA GLY A 13 -21.77 10.41 1.71
C GLY A 13 -20.30 10.01 1.50
N ARG A 14 -20.05 9.11 0.55
CA ARG A 14 -18.69 8.74 0.12
C ARG A 14 -18.22 9.65 -1.00
N ILE A 15 -17.08 10.30 -0.80
CA ILE A 15 -16.45 11.20 -1.77
C ILE A 15 -15.42 10.43 -2.58
N ASP A 16 -15.49 10.50 -3.90
CA ASP A 16 -14.50 9.94 -4.82
C ASP A 16 -13.58 11.04 -5.35
N LEU A 17 -12.29 11.00 -4.98
CA LEU A 17 -11.28 11.99 -5.36
C LEU A 17 -10.44 11.58 -6.59
N ARG A 18 -10.91 10.66 -7.43
CA ARG A 18 -10.18 10.33 -8.67
C ARG A 18 -9.89 11.58 -9.48
N GLY A 19 -8.61 11.75 -9.83
CA GLY A 19 -8.13 12.86 -10.65
C GLY A 19 -7.81 14.14 -9.89
N ILE A 20 -7.98 14.16 -8.56
CA ILE A 20 -7.52 15.24 -7.69
C ILE A 20 -6.13 14.84 -7.16
N THR A 21 -5.09 15.16 -7.91
CA THR A 21 -3.69 14.84 -7.58
C THR A 21 -2.77 16.03 -7.85
N PRO A 22 -1.68 16.21 -7.08
CA PRO A 22 -0.82 17.39 -7.20
C PRO A 22 -0.30 17.63 -8.62
N ASP A 23 0.13 16.57 -9.31
CA ASP A 23 0.61 16.62 -10.70
C ASP A 23 -0.42 17.19 -11.69
N ARG A 24 -1.71 17.03 -11.40
CA ARG A 24 -2.81 17.57 -12.22
C ARG A 24 -3.23 18.96 -11.80
N LEU A 25 -3.01 19.32 -10.54
CA LEU A 25 -3.38 20.62 -9.99
C LEU A 25 -2.32 21.70 -10.25
N ALA A 26 -1.05 21.34 -10.35
CA ALA A 26 0.09 22.28 -10.36
C ALA A 26 0.03 23.41 -11.39
N GLY A 27 -0.66 23.20 -12.52
CA GLY A 27 -0.83 24.20 -13.58
C GLY A 27 -2.16 24.94 -13.59
N LEU A 28 -3.07 24.65 -12.65
CA LEU A 28 -4.44 25.17 -12.66
C LEU A 28 -4.61 26.36 -11.70
N PRO A 29 -5.30 27.43 -12.12
CA PRO A 29 -5.66 28.50 -11.20
C PRO A 29 -6.73 28.01 -10.21
N LEU A 30 -6.74 28.54 -8.99
CA LEU A 30 -7.69 28.12 -7.94
C LEU A 30 -9.17 28.08 -8.40
N PRO A 31 -9.71 29.09 -9.11
CA PRO A 31 -11.09 29.02 -9.59
C PRO A 31 -11.36 27.85 -10.54
N ALA A 32 -10.36 27.36 -11.27
CA ALA A 32 -10.51 26.16 -12.09
C ALA A 32 -10.50 24.88 -11.24
N ILE A 33 -9.66 24.84 -10.20
CA ILE A 33 -9.59 23.72 -9.24
C ILE A 33 -10.92 23.57 -8.49
N GLU A 34 -11.52 24.68 -8.06
CA GLU A 34 -12.83 24.73 -7.40
C GLU A 34 -13.95 24.09 -8.24
N GLN A 35 -13.86 24.19 -9.57
CA GLN A 35 -14.86 23.69 -10.52
C GLN A 35 -14.59 22.26 -11.00
N LEU A 36 -13.48 21.63 -10.60
CA LEU A 36 -13.20 20.23 -10.92
C LEU A 36 -14.35 19.34 -10.41
N GLN A 37 -14.70 18.34 -11.21
CA GLN A 37 -15.77 17.42 -10.87
C GLN A 37 -15.23 16.27 -10.02
N VAL A 38 -15.84 16.06 -8.86
CA VAL A 38 -15.71 14.87 -8.03
C VAL A 38 -17.07 14.18 -7.92
N SER A 39 -17.12 13.03 -7.25
CA SER A 39 -18.39 12.36 -7.03
C SER A 39 -18.69 12.16 -5.56
N VAL A 40 -19.94 12.40 -5.15
CA VAL A 40 -20.48 12.03 -3.83
C VAL A 40 -21.61 11.04 -4.05
N ASP A 41 -21.47 9.82 -3.52
CA ASP A 41 -22.43 8.72 -3.71
C ASP A 41 -22.84 8.53 -5.19
N HIS A 42 -21.84 8.54 -6.08
CA HIS A 42 -21.99 8.41 -7.54
C HIS A 42 -22.68 9.58 -8.25
N ARG A 43 -22.96 10.68 -7.57
CA ARG A 43 -23.47 11.91 -8.18
C ARG A 43 -22.32 12.89 -8.42
N PRO A 44 -22.23 13.52 -9.61
CA PRO A 44 -21.20 14.51 -9.88
C PRO A 44 -21.47 15.80 -9.11
N VAL A 45 -20.45 16.34 -8.47
CA VAL A 45 -20.46 17.65 -7.80
C VAL A 45 -19.13 18.36 -8.03
N THR A 46 -19.09 19.67 -7.83
CA THR A 46 -17.83 20.42 -7.89
C THR A 46 -17.00 20.16 -6.63
N LEU A 47 -15.67 20.26 -6.75
CA LEU A 47 -14.75 20.10 -5.63
C LEU A 47 -15.06 21.13 -4.53
N ALA A 48 -15.36 22.37 -4.91
CA ALA A 48 -15.75 23.44 -3.98
C ALA A 48 -17.08 23.18 -3.25
N ALA A 49 -17.93 22.28 -3.73
CA ALA A 49 -19.15 21.89 -3.01
C ALA A 49 -18.84 20.97 -1.82
N CYS A 50 -17.67 20.31 -1.80
CA CYS A 50 -17.27 19.37 -0.76
C CYS A 50 -16.12 19.91 0.13
N PHE A 51 -15.29 20.80 -0.41
CA PHE A 51 -14.09 21.30 0.25
C PHE A 51 -13.98 22.81 0.14
N GLN A 52 -13.52 23.43 1.23
CA GLN A 52 -12.90 24.75 1.20
C GLN A 52 -11.46 24.57 0.67
N ILE A 53 -11.10 25.37 -0.34
CA ILE A 53 -9.86 25.22 -1.11
C ILE A 53 -9.02 26.48 -0.93
N GLU A 54 -7.81 26.33 -0.45
CA GLU A 54 -6.90 27.45 -0.19
C GLU A 54 -5.46 27.09 -0.58
N GLY A 55 -4.61 28.10 -0.81
CA GLY A 55 -3.20 27.92 -1.11
C GLY A 55 -2.87 27.96 -2.60
N ASP A 56 -1.78 27.32 -3.00
CA ASP A 56 -1.18 27.38 -4.33
C ASP A 56 -0.66 25.97 -4.68
N PRO A 57 -1.06 25.40 -5.83
CA PRO A 57 -0.68 24.04 -6.21
C PRO A 57 0.73 23.93 -6.81
N SER A 58 1.46 25.03 -7.00
CA SER A 58 2.74 25.08 -7.73
C SER A 58 3.88 24.28 -7.10
N ASP A 59 3.80 23.95 -5.82
CA ASP A 59 4.80 23.12 -5.11
C ASP A 59 4.55 21.61 -5.26
N GLU A 60 3.54 21.21 -6.04
CA GLU A 60 3.09 19.82 -6.19
C GLU A 60 2.83 19.12 -4.83
N ALA A 61 2.41 19.88 -3.82
CA ALA A 61 2.00 19.34 -2.54
C ALA A 61 0.51 19.61 -2.29
N LEU A 62 -0.21 18.61 -1.77
CA LEU A 62 -1.63 18.68 -1.48
C LEU A 62 -1.90 18.19 -0.07
N ILE A 63 -2.52 19.05 0.73
CA ILE A 63 -2.99 18.70 2.07
C ILE A 63 -4.49 18.46 2.01
N ILE A 64 -4.95 17.33 2.56
CA ILE A 64 -6.37 17.00 2.66
C ILE A 64 -6.72 16.86 4.14
N GLU A 65 -7.66 17.66 4.59
CA GLU A 65 -8.20 17.61 5.94
C GLU A 65 -9.62 17.05 5.86
N PRO A 66 -9.80 15.75 6.15
CA PRO A 66 -11.10 15.11 6.04
C PRO A 66 -12.03 15.57 7.17
N GLY A 67 -13.33 15.56 6.89
CA GLY A 67 -14.40 15.70 7.87
C GLY A 67 -14.99 14.33 8.21
N ASP A 68 -16.32 14.25 8.30
CA ASP A 68 -17.02 13.01 8.68
C ASP A 68 -17.21 12.02 7.52
N SER A 69 -16.89 12.42 6.29
CA SER A 69 -17.11 11.58 5.10
C SER A 69 -15.94 10.64 4.86
N GLN A 70 -16.23 9.47 4.30
CA GLN A 70 -15.19 8.59 3.77
C GLN A 70 -14.75 9.09 2.39
N ILE A 71 -13.44 9.19 2.19
CA ILE A 71 -12.85 9.73 0.97
C ILE A 71 -12.11 8.60 0.23
N ASP A 72 -12.73 8.08 -0.83
CA ASP A 72 -12.17 7.03 -1.67
C ASP A 72 -11.19 7.60 -2.71
N TYR A 73 -10.31 6.75 -3.21
CA TYR A 73 -9.39 7.03 -4.32
C TYR A 73 -8.41 8.20 -4.10
N VAL A 74 -8.12 8.54 -2.85
CA VAL A 74 -7.11 9.56 -2.52
C VAL A 74 -5.78 9.20 -3.18
N GLY A 75 -5.24 10.11 -4.00
CA GLY A 75 -3.97 9.91 -4.71
C GLY A 75 -3.98 8.81 -5.79
N ALA A 76 -5.16 8.33 -6.20
CA ALA A 76 -5.27 7.35 -7.26
C ALA A 76 -4.75 7.93 -8.59
N GLY A 77 -3.82 7.21 -9.22
CA GLY A 77 -3.19 7.59 -10.49
C GLY A 77 -2.22 8.77 -10.39
N MET A 78 -1.77 9.14 -9.18
CA MET A 78 -0.77 10.19 -8.96
C MET A 78 0.56 9.83 -9.61
N ALA A 79 1.15 10.77 -10.38
CA ALA A 79 2.39 10.56 -11.10
C ALA A 79 3.62 11.19 -10.41
N SER A 80 3.44 12.33 -9.75
CA SER A 80 4.46 13.06 -9.00
C SER A 80 3.82 13.87 -7.87
N GLY A 81 4.64 14.61 -7.12
CA GLY A 81 4.17 15.42 -6.00
C GLY A 81 3.94 14.64 -4.71
N THR A 82 3.30 15.31 -3.76
CA THR A 82 3.03 14.78 -2.43
C THR A 82 1.61 15.04 -1.99
N ILE A 83 0.99 14.06 -1.35
CA ILE A 83 -0.31 14.20 -0.70
C ILE A 83 -0.15 13.85 0.78
N THR A 84 -0.65 14.70 1.66
CA THR A 84 -0.80 14.40 3.09
C THR A 84 -2.27 14.45 3.46
N LEU A 85 -2.82 13.32 3.90
CA LEU A 85 -4.18 13.21 4.42
C LEU A 85 -4.13 13.13 5.95
N SER A 86 -4.68 14.12 6.64
CA SER A 86 -4.66 14.25 8.11
C SER A 86 -5.71 13.37 8.82
N GLY A 87 -6.09 12.24 8.24
CA GLY A 87 -7.12 11.35 8.78
C GLY A 87 -7.26 10.06 7.98
N ASN A 88 -8.44 9.44 8.02
CA ASN A 88 -8.69 8.16 7.38
C ASN A 88 -9.00 8.30 5.90
N ALA A 89 -8.40 7.43 5.08
CA ALA A 89 -8.80 7.25 3.69
C ALA A 89 -9.86 6.14 3.57
N GLY A 90 -10.69 6.25 2.54
CA GLY A 90 -11.58 5.19 2.09
C GLY A 90 -10.84 4.13 1.28
N HIS A 91 -11.57 3.48 0.38
CA HIS A 91 -11.05 2.43 -0.50
C HIS A 91 -10.17 3.01 -1.61
N TYR A 92 -9.29 2.18 -2.16
CA TYR A 92 -8.47 2.49 -3.35
C TYR A 92 -7.51 3.68 -3.18
N ALA A 93 -7.13 4.04 -1.96
CA ALA A 93 -6.10 5.05 -1.74
C ALA A 93 -4.79 4.65 -2.44
N GLY A 94 -4.19 5.55 -3.22
CA GLY A 94 -2.97 5.29 -4.00
C GLY A 94 -3.13 4.27 -5.13
N ALA A 95 -4.35 3.92 -5.54
CA ALA A 95 -4.56 2.96 -6.62
C ALA A 95 -3.92 3.45 -7.93
N ALA A 96 -3.18 2.57 -8.61
CA ALA A 96 -2.43 2.86 -9.84
C ALA A 96 -1.46 4.05 -9.75
N MET A 97 -1.04 4.46 -8.55
CA MET A 97 -0.03 5.49 -8.33
C MET A 97 1.29 5.10 -9.04
N ALA A 98 1.84 6.02 -9.83
CA ALA A 98 3.03 5.82 -10.64
C ALA A 98 4.27 6.48 -10.04
N GLY A 99 4.10 7.48 -9.19
CA GLY A 99 5.19 8.20 -8.51
C GLY A 99 4.66 9.18 -7.47
N GLY A 100 5.58 9.92 -6.84
CA GLY A 100 5.27 10.82 -5.73
C GLY A 100 5.19 10.12 -4.37
N LYS A 101 4.65 10.83 -3.37
CA LYS A 101 4.49 10.35 -1.99
C LYS A 101 3.07 10.60 -1.47
N LEU A 102 2.41 9.56 -0.99
CA LEU A 102 1.10 9.66 -0.33
C LEU A 102 1.26 9.23 1.14
N LEU A 103 1.05 10.18 2.05
CA LEU A 103 1.02 9.95 3.49
C LEU A 103 -0.42 10.03 4.00
N ILE A 104 -0.88 8.97 4.66
CA ILE A 104 -2.19 8.88 5.31
C ILE A 104 -1.96 8.77 6.81
N GLN A 105 -2.31 9.83 7.54
CA GLN A 105 -2.21 9.94 9.00
C GLN A 105 -3.43 9.32 9.68
N GLY A 106 -3.77 8.10 9.29
CA GLY A 106 -4.95 7.38 9.72
C GLY A 106 -4.97 5.97 9.13
N SER A 107 -6.14 5.34 9.12
CA SER A 107 -6.37 4.06 8.45
C SER A 107 -6.82 4.26 7.01
N ALA A 108 -6.68 3.23 6.17
CA ALA A 108 -7.20 3.23 4.80
C ALA A 108 -8.08 1.99 4.55
N GLY A 109 -8.98 2.08 3.58
CA GLY A 109 -9.88 0.99 3.25
C GLY A 109 -9.24 -0.11 2.39
N ASP A 110 -10.10 -1.01 1.90
CA ASP A 110 -9.74 -2.04 0.92
C ASP A 110 -9.07 -1.47 -0.34
N PHE A 111 -8.24 -2.30 -0.98
CA PHE A 111 -7.53 -2.00 -2.22
C PHE A 111 -6.55 -0.82 -2.13
N THR A 112 -6.07 -0.50 -0.93
CA THR A 112 -5.01 0.49 -0.73
C THR A 112 -3.76 0.10 -1.52
N GLY A 113 -3.21 1.01 -2.33
CA GLY A 113 -2.08 0.77 -3.22
C GLY A 113 -2.35 -0.22 -4.36
N SER A 114 -3.62 -0.48 -4.67
CA SER A 114 -3.98 -1.44 -5.72
C SER A 114 -3.35 -1.10 -7.07
N ALA A 115 -2.73 -2.07 -7.72
CA ALA A 115 -2.02 -1.90 -9.00
C ALA A 115 -0.97 -0.75 -9.02
N MET A 116 -0.41 -0.36 -7.86
CA MET A 116 0.61 0.68 -7.76
C MET A 116 1.86 0.32 -8.60
N GLN A 117 2.39 1.30 -9.33
CA GLN A 117 3.50 1.14 -10.29
C GLN A 117 4.80 1.79 -9.80
N GLY A 118 4.70 2.78 -8.90
CA GLY A 118 5.83 3.52 -8.36
C GLY A 118 5.43 4.49 -7.26
N GLY A 119 6.41 5.17 -6.68
CA GLY A 119 6.20 6.10 -5.57
C GLY A 119 6.21 5.44 -4.18
N GLU A 120 5.82 6.22 -3.18
CA GLU A 120 5.82 5.83 -1.76
C GLU A 120 4.43 6.08 -1.15
N LEU A 121 3.81 5.03 -0.62
CA LEU A 121 2.52 5.09 0.08
C LEU A 121 2.72 4.67 1.53
N ILE A 122 2.49 5.59 2.48
CA ILE A 122 2.64 5.35 3.91
C ILE A 122 1.28 5.55 4.59
N VAL A 123 0.84 4.54 5.33
CA VAL A 123 -0.37 4.58 6.17
C VAL A 123 0.05 4.37 7.62
N THR A 124 -0.25 5.33 8.50
CA THR A 124 0.12 5.23 9.92
C THR A 124 -0.81 4.34 10.73
N GLY A 125 -2.03 4.10 10.25
CA GLY A 125 -3.00 3.18 10.83
C GLY A 125 -2.99 1.82 10.14
N SER A 126 -4.16 1.17 10.15
CA SER A 126 -4.38 -0.13 9.50
C SER A 126 -5.00 0.05 8.12
N VAL A 127 -4.89 -0.97 7.28
CA VAL A 127 -5.52 -1.02 5.97
C VAL A 127 -6.50 -2.19 5.87
N GLY A 128 -7.48 -2.05 4.99
CA GLY A 128 -8.43 -3.12 4.68
C GLY A 128 -7.81 -4.27 3.88
N ASN A 129 -8.67 -5.00 3.18
CA ASN A 129 -8.29 -6.14 2.36
C ASN A 129 -7.62 -5.71 1.06
N ALA A 130 -6.92 -6.63 0.41
CA ALA A 130 -6.40 -6.50 -0.94
C ALA A 130 -5.40 -5.33 -1.11
N THR A 131 -4.62 -5.03 -0.07
CA THR A 131 -3.54 -4.03 -0.14
C THR A 131 -2.51 -4.44 -1.18
N GLY A 132 -2.19 -3.55 -2.13
CA GLY A 132 -1.28 -3.85 -3.24
C GLY A 132 -1.81 -4.88 -4.25
N ALA A 133 -3.06 -5.32 -4.14
CA ALA A 133 -3.68 -6.30 -5.03
C ALA A 133 -4.02 -5.70 -6.40
N PRO A 134 -4.46 -6.49 -7.39
CA PRO A 134 -5.04 -5.95 -8.60
C PRO A 134 -6.28 -5.12 -8.33
N VAL A 135 -6.59 -4.19 -9.23
CA VAL A 135 -7.93 -3.60 -9.29
C VAL A 135 -8.97 -4.70 -9.52
N GLY A 136 -10.22 -4.49 -9.12
CA GLY A 136 -11.28 -5.50 -9.24
C GLY A 136 -11.33 -6.15 -10.64
N GLY A 137 -11.18 -7.47 -10.69
CA GLY A 137 -11.16 -8.26 -11.94
C GLY A 137 -9.84 -8.24 -12.72
N GLY A 138 -8.84 -7.49 -12.26
CA GLY A 138 -7.50 -7.44 -12.86
C GLY A 138 -6.61 -8.62 -12.49
N MET A 139 -5.48 -8.75 -13.19
CA MET A 139 -4.46 -9.78 -12.92
C MET A 139 -3.08 -9.19 -12.55
N ARG A 140 -3.01 -7.87 -12.34
CA ARG A 140 -1.76 -7.16 -12.05
C ARG A 140 -1.94 -6.37 -10.76
N GLY A 141 -1.33 -6.86 -9.69
CA GLY A 141 -1.19 -6.09 -8.44
C GLY A 141 -0.06 -5.07 -8.54
N GLN A 142 0.56 -4.76 -7.40
CA GLN A 142 1.68 -3.84 -7.35
C GLN A 142 2.82 -4.28 -8.29
N SER A 143 3.34 -3.33 -9.06
CA SER A 143 4.40 -3.52 -10.05
C SER A 143 5.56 -2.53 -9.88
N GLY A 144 5.60 -1.81 -8.76
CA GLY A 144 6.71 -1.01 -8.27
C GLY A 144 6.34 -0.17 -7.06
N GLY A 145 7.26 0.69 -6.60
CA GLY A 145 7.06 1.54 -5.43
C GLY A 145 7.13 0.80 -4.09
N VAL A 146 6.79 1.51 -3.02
CA VAL A 146 6.73 0.98 -1.65
C VAL A 146 5.39 1.30 -1.02
N ILE A 147 4.77 0.30 -0.39
CA ILE A 147 3.58 0.44 0.45
C ILE A 147 4.00 0.08 1.88
N GLN A 148 3.96 1.06 2.79
CA GLN A 148 4.19 0.86 4.21
C GLN A 148 2.91 1.08 5.00
N VAL A 149 2.58 0.12 5.85
CA VAL A 149 1.45 0.19 6.78
C VAL A 149 2.00 -0.03 8.19
N GLN A 150 1.86 0.97 9.05
CA GLN A 150 2.36 0.91 10.43
C GLN A 150 1.43 0.10 11.35
N GLY A 151 0.16 -0.08 10.96
CA GLY A 151 -0.78 -0.99 11.58
C GLY A 151 -0.87 -2.35 10.87
N SER A 152 -2.05 -2.95 10.91
CA SER A 152 -2.33 -4.26 10.29
C SER A 152 -2.96 -4.11 8.91
N ALA A 153 -2.89 -5.18 8.10
CA ALA A 153 -3.56 -5.29 6.82
C ALA A 153 -4.54 -6.46 6.79
N GLY A 154 -5.59 -6.35 5.99
CA GLY A 154 -6.57 -7.41 5.79
C GLY A 154 -6.07 -8.56 4.90
N ASP A 155 -7.02 -9.34 4.42
CA ASP A 155 -6.79 -10.51 3.55
C ASP A 155 -6.21 -10.09 2.19
N ARG A 156 -5.52 -11.01 1.51
CA ARG A 156 -5.02 -10.84 0.14
C ARG A 156 -4.03 -9.68 -0.04
N THR A 157 -3.33 -9.32 1.04
CA THR A 157 -2.23 -8.37 0.98
C THR A 157 -1.15 -8.87 0.01
N GLY A 158 -0.77 -8.06 -0.97
CA GLY A 158 0.20 -8.39 -2.00
C GLY A 158 -0.28 -9.40 -3.05
N GLU A 159 -1.60 -9.55 -3.24
CA GLU A 159 -2.15 -10.43 -4.29
C GLU A 159 -1.59 -10.05 -5.67
N CYS A 160 -1.14 -11.04 -6.44
CA CYS A 160 -0.58 -10.86 -7.79
C CYS A 160 0.52 -9.78 -7.88
N GLN A 161 1.23 -9.50 -6.77
CA GLN A 161 2.37 -8.57 -6.77
C GLN A 161 3.42 -9.06 -7.77
N ARG A 162 3.95 -8.12 -8.57
CA ARG A 162 4.96 -8.38 -9.59
C ARG A 162 6.30 -7.74 -9.27
N ARG A 163 6.32 -6.59 -8.58
CA ARG A 163 7.51 -5.87 -8.11
C ARG A 163 7.11 -4.96 -6.95
N GLY A 164 8.10 -4.27 -6.38
CA GLY A 164 7.91 -3.35 -5.28
C GLY A 164 8.09 -4.03 -3.93
N LEU A 165 7.88 -3.24 -2.88
CA LEU A 165 7.99 -3.65 -1.50
C LEU A 165 6.68 -3.33 -0.78
N VAL A 166 6.12 -4.32 -0.07
CA VAL A 166 5.02 -4.14 0.87
C VAL A 166 5.57 -4.38 2.28
N ILE A 167 5.35 -3.45 3.20
CA ILE A 167 5.81 -3.50 4.59
C ILE A 167 4.59 -3.36 5.47
N ILE A 168 4.27 -4.39 6.26
CA ILE A 168 3.21 -4.34 7.27
C ILE A 168 3.86 -4.53 8.64
N GLU A 169 3.76 -3.50 9.49
CA GLU A 169 4.34 -3.54 10.85
C GLU A 169 3.44 -4.27 11.86
N GLY A 170 2.15 -4.43 11.55
CA GLY A 170 1.22 -5.26 12.30
C GLY A 170 1.02 -6.65 11.69
N ASP A 171 -0.20 -7.16 11.82
CA ASP A 171 -0.62 -8.45 11.28
C ASP A 171 -1.12 -8.31 9.84
N ALA A 172 -1.08 -9.39 9.05
CA ALA A 172 -1.73 -9.48 7.75
C ALA A 172 -2.71 -10.66 7.71
N GLY A 173 -3.82 -10.48 7.00
CA GLY A 173 -4.88 -11.49 6.91
C GLY A 173 -4.50 -12.73 6.10
N ASN A 174 -5.53 -13.52 5.78
CA ASN A 174 -5.43 -14.73 4.97
C ASN A 174 -4.91 -14.41 3.57
N LEU A 175 -4.35 -15.41 2.89
CA LEU A 175 -3.96 -15.30 1.48
C LEU A 175 -2.95 -14.17 1.22
N THR A 176 -2.11 -13.83 2.21
CA THR A 176 -1.00 -12.89 2.01
C THR A 176 -0.06 -13.44 0.93
N GLY A 177 0.27 -12.63 -0.08
CA GLY A 177 1.06 -13.05 -1.24
C GLY A 177 0.34 -14.00 -2.20
N TYR A 178 -1.00 -14.05 -2.17
CA TYR A 178 -1.77 -14.91 -3.07
C TYR A 178 -1.45 -14.64 -4.54
N ARG A 179 -1.10 -15.70 -5.29
CA ARG A 179 -0.73 -15.61 -6.71
C ARG A 179 0.42 -14.63 -7.00
N MET A 180 1.28 -14.35 -6.02
CA MET A 180 2.42 -13.45 -6.17
C MET A 180 3.30 -13.88 -7.36
N ILE A 181 3.65 -12.95 -8.24
CA ILE A 181 4.45 -13.18 -9.44
C ILE A 181 5.94 -12.95 -9.15
N ALA A 182 6.25 -11.92 -8.36
CA ALA A 182 7.58 -11.51 -7.87
C ALA A 182 7.42 -10.28 -6.93
N GLY A 183 8.52 -9.80 -6.34
CA GLY A 183 8.52 -8.66 -5.40
C GLY A 183 8.88 -9.10 -3.99
N THR A 184 8.66 -8.21 -3.02
CA THR A 184 8.94 -8.48 -1.62
C THR A 184 7.80 -8.02 -0.73
N ILE A 185 7.41 -8.86 0.22
CA ILE A 185 6.44 -8.56 1.28
C ILE A 185 7.16 -8.79 2.61
N TYR A 186 7.12 -7.83 3.52
CA TYR A 186 7.59 -7.98 4.90
C TYR A 186 6.41 -7.81 5.85
N ILE A 187 6.21 -8.77 6.74
CA ILE A 187 5.19 -8.72 7.80
C ILE A 187 5.88 -8.90 9.16
N ALA A 188 5.76 -7.90 10.02
CA ALA A 188 6.37 -7.95 11.35
C ALA A 188 5.53 -8.74 12.38
N GLY A 189 4.21 -8.76 12.22
CA GLY A 189 3.27 -9.51 13.05
C GLY A 189 3.06 -10.94 12.55
N LYS A 190 1.81 -11.40 12.63
CA LYS A 190 1.35 -12.70 12.14
C LYS A 190 0.74 -12.57 10.74
N THR A 191 0.74 -13.67 10.01
CA THR A 191 -0.04 -13.81 8.77
C THR A 191 -1.16 -14.82 8.96
N GLY A 192 -2.27 -14.62 8.26
CA GLY A 192 -3.36 -15.60 8.19
C GLY A 192 -3.02 -16.85 7.38
N GLU A 193 -4.06 -17.65 7.13
CA GLU A 193 -3.95 -18.93 6.45
C GLU A 193 -3.49 -18.78 5.00
N GLN A 194 -2.88 -19.85 4.46
CA GLN A 194 -2.53 -19.96 3.03
C GLN A 194 -1.60 -18.85 2.51
N THR A 195 -0.73 -18.32 3.38
CA THR A 195 0.30 -17.37 2.99
C THR A 195 1.20 -17.96 1.90
N GLY A 196 1.40 -17.21 0.81
CA GLY A 196 2.17 -17.62 -0.37
C GLY A 196 1.47 -18.59 -1.32
N LEU A 197 0.17 -18.88 -1.13
CA LEU A 197 -0.56 -19.78 -2.04
C LEU A 197 -0.53 -19.27 -3.48
N GLY A 198 -0.12 -20.12 -4.41
CA GLY A 198 -0.02 -19.80 -5.83
C GLY A 198 1.14 -18.87 -6.21
N MET A 199 2.09 -18.61 -5.29
CA MET A 199 3.24 -17.76 -5.61
C MET A 199 4.16 -18.43 -6.63
N ARG A 200 4.63 -17.64 -7.61
CA ARG A 200 5.55 -18.07 -8.66
C ARG A 200 7.01 -17.79 -8.29
N ARG A 201 7.29 -16.56 -7.85
CA ARG A 201 8.59 -16.04 -7.39
C ARG A 201 8.35 -14.96 -6.34
N GLY A 202 9.44 -14.45 -5.78
CA GLY A 202 9.42 -13.36 -4.81
C GLY A 202 9.65 -13.86 -3.40
N THR A 203 9.80 -12.92 -2.48
CA THR A 203 10.19 -13.18 -1.10
C THR A 203 9.11 -12.65 -0.16
N ILE A 204 8.53 -13.53 0.66
CA ILE A 204 7.70 -13.14 1.80
C ILE A 204 8.57 -13.31 3.06
N LEU A 205 8.94 -12.20 3.68
CA LEU A 205 9.76 -12.15 4.89
C LEU A 205 8.88 -11.96 6.12
N LEU A 206 9.00 -12.86 7.09
CA LEU A 206 8.13 -12.91 8.26
C LEU A 206 8.98 -12.98 9.53
N ASN A 207 8.55 -12.30 10.58
CA ASN A 207 9.13 -12.51 11.91
C ASN A 207 8.63 -13.80 12.57
N ARG A 208 7.44 -14.28 12.17
CA ARG A 208 6.80 -15.46 12.74
C ARG A 208 6.38 -16.42 11.64
N ARG A 209 6.52 -17.73 11.90
CA ARG A 209 6.08 -18.77 10.97
C ARG A 209 4.55 -18.74 10.81
N PRO A 210 3.99 -18.80 9.58
CA PRO A 210 2.56 -18.99 9.37
C PRO A 210 2.15 -20.42 9.75
N GLU A 211 0.99 -20.57 10.39
CA GLU A 211 0.39 -21.87 10.67
C GLU A 211 -1.11 -21.85 10.32
N PRO A 212 -1.59 -22.70 9.36
CA PRO A 212 -0.83 -23.60 8.49
C PRO A 212 -0.25 -22.92 7.24
N LEU A 213 0.90 -23.44 6.76
CA LEU A 213 1.42 -23.17 5.42
C LEU A 213 0.70 -24.04 4.36
N PRO A 214 0.57 -23.58 3.10
CA PRO A 214 0.17 -24.44 2.00
C PRO A 214 1.03 -25.70 1.90
N VAL A 215 0.41 -26.86 1.65
CA VAL A 215 1.09 -28.17 1.56
C VAL A 215 2.13 -28.26 0.44
N THR A 216 2.07 -27.34 -0.52
CA THR A 216 3.01 -27.22 -1.65
C THR A 216 4.19 -26.29 -1.37
N ILE A 217 4.31 -25.77 -0.15
CA ILE A 217 5.44 -24.98 0.33
C ILE A 217 6.23 -25.84 1.33
N ASN A 218 7.48 -26.15 0.98
CA ASN A 218 8.32 -27.06 1.74
C ASN A 218 9.41 -26.32 2.52
N HIS A 219 9.73 -26.83 3.70
CA HIS A 219 10.92 -26.37 4.44
C HIS A 219 12.18 -26.73 3.67
N ASN A 220 13.05 -25.74 3.48
CA ASN A 220 14.31 -25.81 2.75
C ASN A 220 15.51 -25.59 3.70
N GLY A 221 15.34 -25.89 4.98
CA GLY A 221 16.39 -25.80 6.00
C GLY A 221 16.52 -24.42 6.66
N THR A 222 17.46 -24.38 7.60
CA THR A 222 17.83 -23.20 8.37
C THR A 222 19.23 -22.77 7.92
N LEU A 223 19.35 -21.61 7.28
CA LEU A 223 20.60 -21.17 6.67
C LEU A 223 20.76 -19.65 6.72
N PRO A 224 21.99 -19.13 6.76
CA PRO A 224 22.23 -17.70 6.55
C PRO A 224 21.96 -17.33 5.08
N LEU A 225 21.26 -16.22 4.86
CA LEU A 225 20.94 -15.72 3.52
C LEU A 225 21.52 -14.31 3.35
N THR A 226 22.66 -14.20 2.66
CA THR A 226 23.42 -12.94 2.56
C THR A 226 22.62 -11.79 1.94
N PHE A 227 21.66 -12.08 1.05
CA PHE A 227 20.83 -11.04 0.43
C PHE A 227 19.93 -10.32 1.44
N LEU A 228 19.62 -10.94 2.60
CA LEU A 228 18.84 -10.30 3.66
C LEU A 228 19.53 -9.06 4.22
N ASN A 229 20.86 -8.95 4.11
CA ASN A 229 21.57 -7.72 4.50
C ASN A 229 21.19 -6.53 3.61
N LEU A 230 20.95 -6.77 2.32
CA LEU A 230 20.51 -5.74 1.38
C LEU A 230 19.05 -5.37 1.64
N LEU A 231 18.21 -6.38 1.86
CA LEU A 231 16.79 -6.18 2.15
C LEU A 231 16.58 -5.44 3.48
N THR A 232 17.25 -5.85 4.55
CA THR A 232 17.16 -5.16 5.86
C THR A 232 17.66 -3.73 5.82
N ARG A 233 18.69 -3.42 5.02
CA ARG A 233 19.11 -2.03 4.79
C ARG A 233 18.00 -1.19 4.17
N GLN A 234 17.25 -1.74 3.20
CA GLN A 234 16.10 -1.07 2.62
C GLN A 234 14.97 -0.94 3.65
N LEU A 235 14.67 -1.99 4.42
CA LEU A 235 13.67 -1.96 5.49
C LEU A 235 14.00 -0.90 6.56
N ARG A 236 15.29 -0.70 6.89
CA ARG A 236 15.73 0.31 7.86
C ARG A 236 15.36 1.73 7.49
N HIS A 237 15.22 2.04 6.21
CA HIS A 237 14.72 3.34 5.77
C HIS A 237 13.28 3.60 6.25
N TYR A 238 12.45 2.56 6.30
CA TYR A 238 11.02 2.65 6.63
C TYR A 238 10.73 2.33 8.10
N LEU A 239 11.43 1.35 8.66
CA LEU A 239 11.19 0.81 10.00
C LEU A 239 12.06 1.47 11.08
N GLY A 240 13.17 2.13 10.70
CA GLY A 240 14.14 2.67 11.66
C GLY A 240 14.60 1.62 12.66
N ASP A 241 14.41 1.91 13.96
CA ASP A 241 14.78 1.03 15.07
C ASP A 241 13.94 -0.25 15.15
N LYS A 242 12.78 -0.30 14.48
CA LYS A 242 11.93 -1.51 14.42
C LYS A 242 12.45 -2.55 13.42
N THR A 243 13.53 -2.27 12.70
CA THR A 243 14.09 -3.20 11.71
C THR A 243 14.65 -4.45 12.38
N PRO A 244 14.34 -5.66 11.88
CA PRO A 244 14.94 -6.88 12.40
C PRO A 244 16.47 -6.81 12.38
N ALA A 245 17.10 -7.11 13.52
CA ALA A 245 18.54 -7.09 13.69
C ALA A 245 19.16 -8.37 13.13
N LEU A 246 19.42 -8.40 11.82
CA LEU A 246 20.09 -9.51 11.16
C LEU A 246 21.57 -9.20 10.91
N THR A 247 22.41 -10.20 11.11
CA THR A 247 23.80 -10.23 10.66
C THR A 247 23.92 -11.14 9.43
N PRO A 248 24.99 -11.05 8.61
CA PRO A 248 25.19 -11.96 7.49
C PRO A 248 25.26 -13.44 7.87
N ALA A 249 25.57 -13.73 9.13
CA ALA A 249 25.65 -15.08 9.68
C ALA A 249 24.35 -15.53 10.38
N THR A 250 23.34 -14.64 10.52
CA THR A 250 22.09 -14.99 11.20
C THR A 250 21.36 -16.07 10.40
N PRO A 251 21.18 -17.27 10.96
CA PRO A 251 20.45 -18.34 10.30
C PRO A 251 18.96 -18.02 10.32
N VAL A 252 18.26 -18.32 9.23
CA VAL A 252 16.81 -18.11 9.11
C VAL A 252 16.16 -19.36 8.56
N ASN A 253 14.90 -19.59 8.89
CA ASN A 253 14.13 -20.70 8.33
C ASN A 253 13.61 -20.33 6.95
N ARG A 254 14.00 -21.10 5.93
CA ARG A 254 13.56 -20.88 4.55
C ARG A 254 12.56 -21.93 4.15
N PHE A 255 11.48 -21.50 3.51
CA PHE A 255 10.50 -22.34 2.85
C PHE A 255 10.43 -21.97 1.38
N VAL A 256 10.27 -22.95 0.50
CA VAL A 256 10.29 -22.78 -0.95
C VAL A 256 9.05 -23.41 -1.57
N GLY A 257 8.47 -22.71 -2.54
CA GLY A 257 7.23 -23.09 -3.21
C GLY A 257 6.72 -21.94 -4.09
N ASP A 258 5.46 -21.89 -4.49
CA ASP A 258 4.49 -22.96 -4.45
C ASP A 258 4.84 -23.97 -5.56
N LEU A 259 4.98 -25.27 -5.23
CA LEU A 259 5.28 -26.31 -6.21
C LEU A 259 4.23 -26.44 -7.32
N ALA A 260 2.99 -26.02 -7.08
CA ALA A 260 1.96 -25.95 -8.12
C ALA A 260 2.22 -24.81 -9.14
N CYS A 261 3.13 -23.88 -8.82
CA CYS A 261 3.39 -22.65 -9.57
C CYS A 261 4.90 -22.43 -9.82
N SER A 262 5.64 -23.48 -10.20
CA SER A 262 7.09 -23.51 -10.51
C SER A 262 8.07 -23.57 -9.33
N GLY A 263 7.62 -23.34 -8.09
CA GLY A 263 8.45 -23.56 -6.89
C GLY A 263 9.63 -22.60 -6.69
N LEU A 264 9.58 -21.38 -7.27
CA LEU A 264 10.68 -20.41 -7.19
C LEU A 264 10.42 -19.25 -6.20
N GLY A 265 9.25 -19.21 -5.57
CA GLY A 265 8.97 -18.29 -4.48
C GLY A 265 9.57 -18.80 -3.17
N GLU A 266 9.76 -17.89 -2.23
CA GLU A 266 10.26 -18.23 -0.90
C GLU A 266 9.52 -17.48 0.20
N ILE A 267 9.32 -18.20 1.31
CA ILE A 267 8.91 -17.62 2.59
C ILE A 267 10.11 -17.76 3.52
N ILE A 268 10.55 -16.66 4.12
CA ILE A 268 11.67 -16.63 5.06
C ILE A 268 11.13 -16.21 6.41
N VAL A 269 11.41 -17.01 7.43
CA VAL A 269 11.04 -16.75 8.82
C VAL A 269 12.30 -16.42 9.60
N LEU A 270 12.32 -15.24 10.22
CA LEU A 270 13.50 -14.69 10.88
C LEU A 270 13.80 -15.30 12.26
N GLU A 271 12.75 -15.67 13.01
CA GLU A 271 12.78 -16.16 14.41
C GLU A 271 13.41 -15.21 15.45
#